data_AF-A0A0W0GBT8-F1
#
_entry.id   AF-A0A0W0GBT8-F1
#
_cell.length_a   1.000
_cell.length_b   1.000
_cell.length_c   1.000
_cell.angle_alpha   90.00
_cell.angle_beta   90.00
_cell.angle_gamma   90.00
#
_symmetry.space_group_name_H-M   'P 1'
#
loop_
_entity.id
_entity.type
_entity.pdbx_description
1 polymer ?
#
loop_
_entity_poly.entity_id
_entity_poly.type
_entity_poly.pdbx_seq_one_letter_code
_entity_poly.pdbx_strand_id
1 'polypeptide(L)'
;MNTAGGVLFSGPDGPFAPGFLLDVDKSIVVPTTVDMLKDDTCFRFYINFGSSADGSVLECAQENAESTYLESLFLETAEDHQIKNPDHPNWNSATHPYLRRLWRNPPDHLLMNVIGGLRFDTVYSSLMEGVARWPPRAGSLWEWQEDNRKGLVEETVLDGGLTRFKLDLTRGEEVYLEARDKWKRFRQGWLSQSFRVFNAVDVTEGKENFFIVDSPWLKIRSTRHLTASCTLRNDEHLIEETPPIPIYLFLCPLPISVSELVSWIEGQPYFWSFDETGQSRMSEEECERWGLPILTLSTPYTVRLYTWSNYIYTTLRDWQKARGFDPATSDWARELGYPEWEIVGTWKVQEEKKADSSWWEAFAGSGISAFGF
;
A
#
# COMPACT_ATOMS: atom_id res chain seq x y z
N MET A 1 45.08 4.54 29.01
CA MET A 1 43.90 3.96 28.34
C MET A 1 44.03 4.24 26.85
N ASN A 2 44.07 3.20 26.03
CA ASN A 2 44.17 3.33 24.58
C ASN A 2 42.76 3.55 24.03
N THR A 3 42.41 4.80 23.74
CA THR A 3 41.09 5.20 23.20
C THR A 3 40.94 4.89 21.71
N ALA A 4 41.96 4.31 21.07
CA ALA A 4 41.94 4.01 19.63
C ALA A 4 41.33 2.64 19.28
N GLY A 5 41.07 1.77 20.27
CA GLY A 5 40.50 0.44 20.06
C GLY A 5 39.21 0.25 20.88
N GLY A 6 38.11 0.83 20.42
CA GLY A 6 36.80 0.57 21.02
C GLY A 6 36.18 -0.73 20.48
N VAL A 7 35.48 -1.45 21.36
CA VAL A 7 34.70 -2.65 21.02
C VAL A 7 33.21 -2.32 21.19
N LEU A 8 32.39 -2.66 20.20
CA LEU A 8 30.93 -2.63 20.27
C LEU A 8 30.47 -3.76 21.19
N PHE A 9 29.83 -3.40 22.31
CA PHE A 9 29.24 -4.35 23.24
C PHE A 9 27.72 -4.31 23.10
N SER A 10 27.11 -5.46 22.84
CA SER A 10 25.69 -5.70 23.06
C SER A 10 25.50 -6.28 24.46
N GLY A 11 24.90 -5.51 25.37
CA GLY A 11 24.62 -5.91 26.75
C GLY A 11 23.27 -5.34 27.21
N PRO A 12 22.73 -5.80 28.36
CA PRO A 12 21.42 -5.39 28.88
C PRO A 12 21.29 -3.88 29.13
N ASP A 13 22.42 -3.19 29.31
CA ASP A 13 22.50 -1.73 29.54
C ASP A 13 23.04 -0.95 28.31
N GLY A 14 23.21 -1.61 27.16
CA GLY A 14 23.55 -0.94 25.90
C GLY A 14 22.32 -0.23 25.31
N PRO A 15 22.48 0.85 24.52
CA PRO A 15 21.35 1.40 23.78
C PRO A 15 20.73 0.31 22.94
N PHE A 16 19.39 0.22 22.97
CA PHE A 16 18.63 -0.75 22.20
C PHE A 16 18.95 -0.55 20.72
N ALA A 17 19.89 -1.32 20.18
CA ALA A 17 20.10 -1.37 18.75
C ALA A 17 18.84 -1.99 18.16
N PRO A 18 18.21 -1.40 17.13
CA PRO A 18 17.12 -2.04 16.42
C PRO A 18 17.59 -3.45 16.08
N GLY A 19 16.81 -4.46 16.47
CA GLY A 19 17.15 -5.84 16.20
C GLY A 19 17.23 -6.04 14.69
N PHE A 20 18.43 -5.92 14.13
CA PHE A 20 18.70 -6.36 12.77
C PHE A 20 18.60 -7.88 12.79
N LEU A 21 17.42 -8.39 12.47
CA LEU A 21 17.31 -9.74 11.94
C LEU A 21 17.95 -9.68 10.56
N LEU A 22 19.28 -9.82 10.52
CA LEU A 22 19.98 -10.08 9.28
C LEU A 22 19.51 -11.47 8.84
N ASP A 23 18.50 -11.51 7.96
CA ASP A 23 18.06 -12.74 7.29
C ASP A 23 19.08 -13.09 6.21
N VAL A 24 20.29 -13.40 6.65
CA VAL A 24 21.35 -13.93 5.81
C VAL A 24 21.23 -15.44 5.88
N ASP A 25 21.28 -16.11 4.74
CA ASP A 25 21.33 -17.57 4.65
C ASP A 25 22.46 -18.22 5.49
N LYS A 26 23.42 -17.41 5.99
CA LYS A 26 24.55 -17.82 6.83
C LYS A 26 24.82 -16.79 7.92
N SER A 27 25.06 -17.26 9.15
CA SER A 27 25.50 -16.42 10.27
C SER A 27 26.73 -15.57 9.89
N ILE A 28 26.56 -14.24 9.91
CA ILE A 28 27.66 -13.28 9.70
C ILE A 28 28.22 -12.89 11.07
N VAL A 29 29.52 -13.12 11.27
CA VAL A 29 30.25 -12.57 12.41
C VAL A 29 30.73 -11.16 12.03
N VAL A 30 30.00 -10.15 12.49
CA VAL A 30 30.34 -8.75 12.26
C VAL A 30 31.50 -8.36 13.19
N PRO A 31 32.60 -7.77 12.69
CA PRO A 31 33.66 -7.27 13.54
C PRO A 31 33.13 -6.27 14.56
N THR A 32 33.47 -6.45 15.83
CA THR A 32 33.00 -5.56 16.91
C THR A 32 33.86 -4.29 17.04
N THR A 33 34.67 -3.95 16.05
CA THR A 33 35.55 -2.77 16.10
C THR A 33 34.78 -1.49 15.85
N VAL A 34 35.09 -0.40 16.56
CA VAL A 34 34.50 0.94 16.32
C VAL A 34 34.61 1.41 14.87
N ASP A 35 35.61 0.95 14.11
CA ASP A 35 35.73 1.27 12.67
C ASP A 35 34.53 0.80 11.84
N MET A 36 33.77 -0.21 12.30
CA MET A 36 32.53 -0.66 11.64
C MET A 36 31.38 0.33 11.76
N LEU A 37 31.52 1.38 12.59
CA LEU A 37 30.58 2.51 12.61
C LEU A 37 30.81 3.50 11.47
N LYS A 38 31.92 3.38 10.73
CA LYS A 38 32.19 4.22 9.56
C LYS A 38 31.52 3.59 8.34
N ASP A 39 30.74 4.39 7.62
CA ASP A 39 29.96 3.93 6.47
C ASP A 39 30.81 3.18 5.43
N ASP A 40 31.98 3.69 5.05
CA ASP A 40 32.88 3.05 4.08
C ASP A 40 33.40 1.69 4.56
N THR A 41 33.79 1.57 5.84
CA THR A 41 34.27 0.29 6.40
C THR A 41 33.14 -0.75 6.43
N CYS A 42 31.96 -0.34 6.91
CA CYS A 42 30.77 -1.16 7.00
C CYS A 42 30.34 -1.64 5.60
N PHE A 43 30.26 -0.71 4.65
CA PHE A 43 29.90 -0.98 3.27
C PHE A 43 30.86 -1.97 2.60
N ARG A 44 32.19 -1.74 2.71
CA ARG A 44 33.21 -2.64 2.17
C ARG A 44 33.19 -4.02 2.80
N PHE A 45 32.79 -4.13 4.06
CA PHE A 45 32.61 -5.42 4.70
C PHE A 45 31.43 -6.17 4.09
N TYR A 46 30.24 -5.54 4.04
CA TYR A 46 29.03 -6.19 3.57
C TYR A 46 29.00 -6.49 2.07
N ILE A 47 29.65 -5.66 1.24
CA ILE A 47 29.67 -5.88 -0.21
C ILE A 47 30.35 -7.21 -0.59
N ASN A 48 31.28 -7.72 0.23
CA ASN A 48 31.95 -9.00 0.00
C ASN A 48 31.02 -10.20 0.10
N PHE A 49 29.86 -10.05 0.74
CA PHE A 49 28.83 -11.09 0.82
C PHE A 49 27.95 -11.13 -0.42
N GLY A 50 28.02 -10.13 -1.29
CA GLY A 50 27.28 -10.10 -2.54
C GLY A 50 25.77 -10.22 -2.33
N SER A 51 25.12 -11.11 -3.08
CA SER A 51 23.65 -11.23 -3.12
C SER A 51 23.04 -11.65 -1.79
N SER A 52 23.79 -12.36 -0.93
CA SER A 52 23.27 -12.76 0.37
C SER A 52 23.07 -11.58 1.33
N ALA A 53 23.65 -10.40 1.03
CA ALA A 53 23.44 -9.19 1.82
C ALA A 53 22.35 -8.27 1.24
N ASP A 54 21.90 -8.49 0.00
CA ASP A 54 20.95 -7.59 -0.68
C ASP A 54 19.62 -7.46 0.08
N GLY A 55 19.09 -8.59 0.58
CA GLY A 55 17.87 -8.62 1.40
C GLY A 55 18.00 -7.82 2.69
N SER A 56 19.11 -7.98 3.41
CA SER A 56 19.39 -7.26 4.66
C SER A 56 19.59 -5.75 4.42
N VAL A 57 20.25 -5.36 3.33
CA VAL A 57 20.43 -3.95 2.96
C VAL A 57 19.08 -3.29 2.67
N LEU A 58 18.21 -3.96 1.92
CA LEU A 58 16.85 -3.45 1.65
C LEU A 58 15.97 -3.42 2.89
N GLU A 59 16.06 -4.43 3.76
CA GLU A 59 15.35 -4.42 5.04
C GLU A 59 15.81 -3.27 5.93
N CYS A 60 17.12 -3.02 6.05
CA CYS A 60 17.65 -1.86 6.76
C CYS A 60 17.12 -0.55 6.15
N ALA A 61 17.17 -0.39 4.84
CA ALA A 61 16.65 0.79 4.17
C ALA A 61 15.14 1.00 4.41
N GLN A 62 14.37 -0.08 4.41
CA GLN A 62 12.94 -0.06 4.71
C GLN A 62 12.65 0.38 6.15
N GLU A 63 13.36 -0.17 7.14
CA GLU A 63 13.14 0.14 8.55
C GLU A 63 13.53 1.60 8.92
N ASN A 64 14.37 2.23 8.09
CA ASN A 64 14.72 3.65 8.20
C ASN A 64 13.69 4.59 7.52
N ALA A 65 12.48 4.11 7.22
CA ALA A 65 11.39 4.96 6.76
C ALA A 65 10.92 5.90 7.87
N GLU A 66 10.74 7.17 7.55
CA GLU A 66 10.23 8.18 8.47
C GLU A 66 8.74 8.41 8.22
N SER A 67 7.96 8.53 9.30
CA SER A 67 6.58 8.98 9.17
C SER A 67 6.55 10.46 8.77
N THR A 68 5.80 10.77 7.72
CA THR A 68 5.55 12.14 7.27
C THR A 68 4.08 12.52 7.43
N TYR A 69 3.76 13.78 7.22
CA TYR A 69 2.41 14.32 7.37
C TYR A 69 2.06 15.21 6.19
N LEU A 70 0.78 15.22 5.85
CA LEU A 70 0.24 16.08 4.80
C LEU A 70 0.62 17.55 4.99
N GLU A 71 0.57 18.08 6.23
CA GLU A 71 0.97 19.46 6.55
C GLU A 71 2.38 19.83 6.07
N SER A 72 3.31 18.87 6.12
CA SER A 72 4.69 19.09 5.69
C SER A 72 4.86 19.06 4.16
N LEU A 73 3.87 18.52 3.45
CA LEU A 73 3.85 18.39 1.99
C LEU A 73 3.01 19.50 1.32
N PHE A 74 2.05 20.08 2.04
CA PHE A 74 1.07 21.06 1.54
C PHE A 74 1.46 22.54 1.64
N LEU A 75 2.74 22.86 1.92
CA LEU A 75 3.14 24.19 2.39
C LEU A 75 2.82 25.38 1.45
N GLU A 76 2.45 25.15 0.19
CA GLU A 76 2.08 26.22 -0.76
C GLU A 76 0.56 26.39 -1.03
N THR A 77 -0.30 25.43 -0.66
CA THR A 77 -1.74 25.46 -1.02
C THR A 77 -2.68 25.74 0.14
N ALA A 78 -2.18 25.77 1.39
CA ALA A 78 -3.02 25.91 2.58
C ALA A 78 -3.56 27.32 2.82
N GLU A 79 -2.97 28.37 2.22
CA GLU A 79 -3.44 29.75 2.41
C GLU A 79 -4.66 30.08 1.54
N ASP A 80 -4.89 29.38 0.42
CA ASP A 80 -5.92 29.75 -0.57
C ASP A 80 -7.16 28.83 -0.58
N HIS A 81 -7.16 27.76 0.22
CA HIS A 81 -8.21 26.74 0.20
C HIS A 81 -8.87 26.48 1.55
N GLN A 82 -9.18 27.55 2.30
CA GLN A 82 -10.42 27.55 3.08
C GLN A 82 -11.61 27.60 2.09
N ILE A 83 -11.79 26.54 1.30
CA ILE A 83 -12.97 26.36 0.47
C ILE A 83 -14.10 26.07 1.45
N LYS A 84 -14.83 27.12 1.82
CA LYS A 84 -16.21 27.05 2.29
C LYS A 84 -17.02 26.35 1.20
N ASN A 85 -17.07 25.03 1.21
CA ASN A 85 -18.04 24.27 0.42
C ASN A 85 -19.13 23.78 1.38
N PRO A 86 -20.30 24.43 1.43
CA PRO A 86 -21.38 24.07 2.36
C PRO A 86 -22.07 22.74 2.04
N ASP A 87 -21.75 22.09 0.92
CA ASP A 87 -22.44 20.89 0.41
C ASP A 87 -21.69 19.56 0.60
N HIS A 88 -20.54 19.55 1.29
CA HIS A 88 -19.84 18.30 1.59
C HIS A 88 -20.28 17.69 2.93
N PRO A 89 -20.42 16.36 3.03
CA PRO A 89 -20.65 15.67 4.30
C PRO A 89 -19.63 16.14 5.33
N ASN A 90 -20.04 16.25 6.59
CA ASN A 90 -19.15 16.68 7.68
C ASN A 90 -18.12 15.56 7.97
N TRP A 91 -17.05 15.50 7.18
CA TRP A 91 -15.95 14.54 7.31
C TRP A 91 -15.08 14.93 8.50
N ASN A 92 -15.45 14.48 9.70
CA ASN A 92 -14.71 14.76 10.93
C ASN A 92 -13.64 13.69 11.20
N SER A 93 -12.46 14.11 11.67
CA SER A 93 -11.41 13.20 12.14
C SER A 93 -11.87 12.30 13.31
N ALA A 94 -12.87 12.74 14.09
CA ALA A 94 -13.49 11.94 15.14
C ALA A 94 -14.35 10.78 14.60
N THR A 95 -15.02 10.96 13.45
CA THR A 95 -15.79 9.90 12.80
C THR A 95 -14.91 8.98 11.96
N HIS A 96 -13.72 9.44 11.58
CA HIS A 96 -12.75 8.73 10.73
C HIS A 96 -11.39 8.56 11.42
N PRO A 97 -11.32 7.85 12.57
CA PRO A 97 -10.11 7.77 13.38
C PRO A 97 -8.94 7.11 12.64
N TYR A 98 -9.23 6.26 11.63
CA TYR A 98 -8.22 5.61 10.81
C TYR A 98 -7.47 6.54 9.86
N LEU A 99 -8.01 7.72 9.54
CA LEU A 99 -7.34 8.74 8.71
C LEU A 99 -6.57 9.77 9.53
N ARG A 100 -6.73 9.75 10.86
CA ARG A 100 -6.19 10.78 11.77
C ARG A 100 -4.68 10.96 11.67
N ARG A 101 -3.92 9.89 11.37
CA ARG A 101 -2.45 9.92 11.31
C ARG A 101 -1.87 10.44 9.99
N LEU A 102 -2.71 10.82 9.03
CA LEU A 102 -2.26 11.56 7.84
C LEU A 102 -1.80 13.00 8.19
N TRP A 103 -2.27 13.53 9.32
CA TRP A 103 -1.91 14.84 9.85
C TRP A 103 -1.17 14.70 11.18
N ARG A 104 -0.31 15.67 11.47
CA ARG A 104 0.32 15.74 12.80
C ARG A 104 -0.68 16.29 13.80
N ASN A 105 -1.43 17.30 13.38
CA ASN A 105 -2.57 17.85 14.10
C ASN A 105 -3.80 17.79 13.18
N PRO A 106 -4.69 16.81 13.36
CA PRO A 106 -5.80 16.60 12.45
C PRO A 106 -6.74 17.81 12.44
N PRO A 107 -7.15 18.29 11.24
CA PRO A 107 -8.16 19.34 11.15
C PRO A 107 -9.53 18.82 11.60
N ASP A 108 -10.43 19.73 11.96
CA ASP A 108 -11.81 19.41 12.30
C ASP A 108 -12.58 18.84 11.08
N HIS A 109 -12.19 19.26 9.87
CA HIS A 109 -12.73 18.78 8.60
C HIS A 109 -11.63 18.16 7.73
N LEU A 110 -11.83 16.92 7.31
CA LEU A 110 -10.95 16.21 6.41
C LEU A 110 -11.19 16.65 4.95
N LEU A 111 -10.11 16.99 4.25
CA LEU A 111 -10.14 17.39 2.84
C LEU A 111 -10.23 16.16 1.92
N MET A 112 -11.39 15.50 1.92
CA MET A 112 -11.60 14.26 1.15
C MET A 112 -11.43 14.44 -0.36
N ASN A 113 -11.67 15.65 -0.87
CA ASN A 113 -11.38 16.05 -2.25
C ASN A 113 -9.89 15.94 -2.61
N VAL A 114 -8.99 16.03 -1.62
CA VAL A 114 -7.55 15.93 -1.83
C VAL A 114 -7.04 14.55 -1.43
N ILE A 115 -7.40 14.07 -0.24
CA ILE A 115 -6.87 12.79 0.26
C ILE A 115 -7.57 11.57 -0.34
N GLY A 116 -8.81 11.70 -0.83
CA GLY A 116 -9.57 10.57 -1.36
C GLY A 116 -8.94 9.94 -2.60
N GLY A 117 -8.20 10.73 -3.39
CA GLY A 117 -7.48 10.25 -4.57
C GLY A 117 -6.15 9.56 -4.27
N LEU A 118 -5.69 9.57 -3.01
CA LEU A 118 -4.47 8.88 -2.62
C LEU A 118 -4.68 7.37 -2.67
N ARG A 119 -3.80 6.69 -3.41
CA ARG A 119 -3.79 5.25 -3.64
C ARG A 119 -2.71 4.59 -2.81
N PHE A 120 -3.00 3.39 -2.32
CA PHE A 120 -2.05 2.58 -1.54
C PHE A 120 -0.98 1.92 -2.41
N ASP A 121 -1.19 1.91 -3.74
CA ASP A 121 -0.31 1.27 -4.71
C ASP A 121 0.60 2.24 -5.47
N THR A 122 0.64 3.51 -5.05
CA THR A 122 1.30 4.59 -5.78
C THR A 122 2.30 5.31 -4.87
N VAL A 123 3.46 5.66 -5.44
CA VAL A 123 4.43 6.59 -4.85
C VAL A 123 4.17 7.98 -5.39
N TYR A 124 4.17 8.96 -4.50
CA TYR A 124 3.85 10.35 -4.79
C TYR A 124 5.08 11.25 -4.64
N SER A 125 5.17 12.29 -5.45
CA SER A 125 6.07 13.42 -5.20
C SER A 125 5.54 14.29 -4.07
N SER A 126 6.34 15.23 -3.56
CA SER A 126 5.88 16.22 -2.56
C SER A 126 4.70 17.07 -3.03
N LEU A 127 4.47 17.18 -4.35
CA LEU A 127 3.33 17.88 -4.94
C LEU A 127 2.08 16.97 -5.07
N MET A 128 2.11 15.78 -4.46
CA MET A 128 1.03 14.77 -4.52
C MET A 128 0.74 14.24 -5.92
N GLU A 129 1.69 14.36 -6.84
CA GLU A 129 1.60 13.75 -8.16
C GLU A 129 2.12 12.31 -8.10
N GLY A 130 1.36 11.36 -8.63
CA GLY A 130 1.79 9.96 -8.69
C GLY A 130 2.95 9.78 -9.66
N VAL A 131 4.12 9.39 -9.15
CA VAL A 131 5.35 9.25 -9.97
C VAL A 131 5.62 7.81 -10.37
N ALA A 132 5.24 6.86 -9.52
CA ALA A 132 5.38 5.44 -9.80
C ALA A 132 4.22 4.65 -9.20
N ARG A 133 3.86 3.54 -9.84
CA ARG A 133 2.76 2.68 -9.42
C ARG A 133 3.16 1.21 -9.44
N TRP A 134 2.67 0.46 -8.45
CA TRP A 134 2.75 -0.99 -8.44
C TRP A 134 2.00 -1.57 -9.64
N PRO A 135 2.64 -2.43 -10.45
CA PRO A 135 2.05 -2.88 -11.70
C PRO A 135 0.83 -3.77 -11.40
N PRO A 136 -0.32 -3.59 -12.09
CA PRO A 136 -1.50 -4.41 -11.88
C PRO A 136 -1.25 -5.91 -12.07
N ARG A 137 -0.31 -6.26 -12.95
CA ARG A 137 0.09 -7.66 -13.23
C ARG A 137 0.78 -8.35 -12.05
N ALA A 138 1.30 -7.60 -11.08
CA ALA A 138 1.91 -8.16 -9.88
C ALA A 138 0.86 -8.55 -8.81
N GLY A 139 -0.42 -8.37 -9.09
CA GLY A 139 -1.52 -8.73 -8.21
C GLY A 139 -1.75 -7.71 -7.09
N SER A 140 -2.73 -8.03 -6.24
CA SER A 140 -3.11 -7.18 -5.12
C SER A 140 -1.97 -6.99 -4.13
N LEU A 141 -1.86 -5.76 -3.63
CA LEU A 141 -1.03 -5.44 -2.47
C LEU A 141 -1.60 -6.03 -1.19
N TRP A 142 -2.87 -6.42 -1.18
CA TRP A 142 -3.46 -7.07 -0.04
C TRP A 142 -3.35 -8.59 -0.11
N GLU A 143 -3.30 -9.22 1.05
CA GLU A 143 -3.43 -10.65 1.25
C GLU A 143 -4.34 -10.96 2.44
N TRP A 144 -5.20 -11.96 2.26
CA TRP A 144 -5.98 -12.51 3.35
C TRP A 144 -5.09 -13.42 4.21
N GLN A 145 -5.02 -13.14 5.50
CA GLN A 145 -4.26 -13.95 6.45
C GLN A 145 -4.96 -15.30 6.66
N GLU A 146 -4.29 -16.39 6.31
CA GLU A 146 -4.83 -17.75 6.46
C GLU A 146 -4.85 -18.19 7.92
N ASP A 147 -3.78 -17.92 8.68
CA ASP A 147 -3.59 -18.41 10.05
C ASP A 147 -4.67 -17.93 11.04
N ASN A 148 -5.22 -16.74 10.81
CA ASN A 148 -6.24 -16.15 11.68
C ASN A 148 -7.67 -16.41 11.19
N ARG A 149 -7.86 -17.05 10.02
CA ARG A 149 -9.18 -17.25 9.40
C ARG A 149 -10.03 -18.21 10.21
N LYS A 150 -11.28 -17.82 10.49
CA LYS A 150 -12.27 -18.67 11.18
C LYS A 150 -13.61 -18.71 10.45
N GLY A 151 -14.27 -19.86 10.52
CA GLY A 151 -15.61 -20.08 9.96
C GLY A 151 -15.71 -20.06 8.43
N LEU A 152 -14.60 -19.85 7.71
CA LEU A 152 -14.57 -19.72 6.26
C LEU A 152 -13.47 -20.58 5.63
N VAL A 153 -13.78 -21.21 4.51
CA VAL A 153 -12.89 -22.09 3.74
C VAL A 153 -13.03 -21.81 2.24
N GLU A 154 -12.21 -22.48 1.42
CA GLU A 154 -12.32 -22.46 -0.05
C GLU A 154 -12.35 -21.02 -0.61
N GLU A 155 -11.28 -20.25 -0.37
CA GLU A 155 -11.12 -18.93 -0.98
C GLU A 155 -11.00 -19.06 -2.50
N THR A 156 -11.80 -18.28 -3.22
CA THR A 156 -11.75 -18.21 -4.68
C THR A 156 -11.93 -16.76 -5.11
N VAL A 157 -10.97 -16.23 -5.87
CA VAL A 157 -11.12 -14.92 -6.52
C VAL A 157 -11.84 -15.13 -7.85
N LEU A 158 -12.95 -14.41 -8.04
CA LEU A 158 -13.81 -14.52 -9.22
C LEU A 158 -13.52 -13.41 -10.24
N ASP A 159 -13.99 -13.64 -11.46
CA ASP A 159 -13.98 -12.64 -12.52
C ASP A 159 -14.78 -11.41 -12.07
N GLY A 160 -14.13 -10.24 -12.08
CA GLY A 160 -14.69 -8.99 -11.53
C GLY A 160 -14.14 -8.61 -10.15
N GLY A 161 -13.23 -9.40 -9.58
CA GLY A 161 -12.48 -9.04 -8.37
C GLY A 161 -13.18 -9.36 -7.05
N LEU A 162 -14.36 -9.97 -7.10
CA LEU A 162 -15.02 -10.51 -5.92
C LEU A 162 -14.21 -11.67 -5.34
N THR A 163 -14.10 -11.72 -4.02
CA THR A 163 -13.52 -12.87 -3.32
C THR A 163 -14.62 -13.67 -2.67
N ARG A 164 -14.75 -14.94 -3.05
CA ARG A 164 -15.72 -15.88 -2.50
C ARG A 164 -15.06 -16.76 -1.44
N PHE A 165 -15.78 -16.99 -0.36
CA PHE A 165 -15.46 -17.98 0.66
C PHE A 165 -16.69 -18.85 0.90
N LYS A 166 -16.46 -20.12 1.22
CA LYS A 166 -17.52 -21.02 1.68
C LYS A 166 -17.60 -20.99 3.20
N LEU A 167 -18.81 -20.86 3.72
CA LEU A 167 -19.08 -20.93 5.14
C LEU A 167 -18.90 -22.37 5.63
N ASP A 168 -18.05 -22.54 6.65
CA ASP A 168 -17.82 -23.81 7.31
C ASP A 168 -18.30 -23.73 8.76
N LEU A 169 -19.53 -24.21 8.98
CA LEU A 169 -20.17 -24.25 10.29
C LEU A 169 -19.49 -25.24 11.27
N THR A 170 -18.59 -26.11 10.78
CA THR A 170 -17.86 -27.06 11.64
C THR A 170 -16.65 -26.42 12.32
N ARG A 171 -16.16 -25.28 11.81
CA ARG A 171 -14.96 -24.57 12.31
C ARG A 171 -15.23 -23.50 13.36
N GLY A 172 -16.45 -23.47 13.91
CA GLY A 172 -16.84 -22.58 15.00
C GLY A 172 -17.93 -21.58 14.61
N GLU A 173 -18.51 -20.93 15.61
CA GLU A 173 -19.64 -19.99 15.48
C GLU A 173 -19.21 -18.56 15.08
N GLU A 174 -17.91 -18.32 14.91
CA GLU A 174 -17.34 -17.01 14.64
C GLU A 174 -16.76 -16.96 13.22
N VAL A 175 -17.14 -15.94 12.46
CA VAL A 175 -16.49 -15.60 11.18
C VAL A 175 -15.45 -14.54 11.44
N TYR A 176 -14.20 -14.82 11.05
CA TYR A 176 -13.08 -13.90 11.18
C TYR A 176 -12.23 -13.89 9.92
N LEU A 177 -11.97 -12.69 9.39
CA LEU A 177 -11.01 -12.44 8.32
C LEU A 177 -10.14 -11.23 8.64
N GLU A 178 -8.90 -11.30 8.18
CA GLU A 178 -7.94 -10.21 8.29
C GLU A 178 -7.23 -10.06 6.95
N ALA A 179 -7.26 -8.87 6.37
CA ALA A 179 -6.42 -8.52 5.22
C ALA A 179 -5.26 -7.65 5.70
N ARG A 180 -4.06 -8.02 5.30
CA ARG A 180 -2.85 -7.20 5.49
C ARG A 180 -2.30 -6.80 4.15
N ASP A 181 -1.65 -5.66 4.10
CA ASP A 181 -0.91 -5.27 2.92
C ASP A 181 0.47 -5.93 2.90
N LYS A 182 0.98 -6.19 1.71
CA LYS A 182 2.33 -6.65 1.42
C LYS A 182 3.28 -5.46 1.48
N TRP A 183 3.17 -4.65 2.52
CA TRP A 183 3.90 -3.40 2.66
C TRP A 183 5.40 -3.62 2.54
N LYS A 184 5.94 -4.71 3.12
CA LYS A 184 7.36 -5.09 2.99
C LYS A 184 7.78 -5.23 1.53
N ARG A 185 7.02 -6.02 0.76
CA ARG A 185 7.27 -6.25 -0.67
C ARG A 185 7.11 -4.96 -1.50
N PHE A 186 6.12 -4.14 -1.18
CA PHE A 186 5.91 -2.86 -1.84
C PHE A 186 7.06 -1.89 -1.59
N ARG A 187 7.45 -1.68 -0.32
CA ARG A 187 8.55 -0.76 0.04
C ARG A 187 9.89 -1.22 -0.52
N GLN A 188 10.24 -2.50 -0.38
CA GLN A 188 11.48 -3.05 -0.93
C GLN A 188 11.47 -3.01 -2.47
N GLY A 189 10.32 -3.26 -3.09
CA GLY A 189 10.13 -3.10 -4.53
C GLY A 189 10.35 -1.67 -5.01
N TRP A 190 9.89 -0.67 -4.27
CA TRP A 190 10.18 0.75 -4.54
C TRP A 190 11.67 1.06 -4.39
N LEU A 191 12.25 0.74 -3.23
CA LEU A 191 13.63 1.07 -2.88
C LEU A 191 14.66 0.43 -3.81
N SER A 192 14.36 -0.75 -4.36
CA SER A 192 15.24 -1.44 -5.29
C SER A 192 15.31 -0.82 -6.69
N GLN A 193 14.40 0.09 -7.05
CA GLN A 193 14.36 0.71 -8.38
C GLN A 193 14.00 2.20 -8.37
N SER A 194 14.12 2.88 -7.23
CA SER A 194 13.71 4.29 -7.10
C SER A 194 14.50 5.23 -8.03
N PHE A 195 15.80 4.98 -8.25
CA PHE A 195 16.64 5.81 -9.13
C PHE A 195 16.21 5.77 -10.60
N ARG A 196 15.68 4.64 -11.08
CA ARG A 196 15.06 4.55 -12.41
C ARG A 196 13.93 5.56 -12.54
N VAL A 197 13.12 5.75 -11.49
CA VAL A 197 12.03 6.72 -11.47
C VAL A 197 12.58 8.14 -11.38
N PHE A 198 13.59 8.39 -10.53
CA PHE A 198 14.19 9.72 -10.38
C PHE A 198 14.76 10.25 -11.70
N ASN A 199 15.42 9.39 -12.47
CA ASN A 199 15.93 9.71 -13.80
C ASN A 199 14.81 10.01 -14.80
N ALA A 200 13.66 9.34 -14.67
CA ALA A 200 12.54 9.52 -15.58
C ALA A 200 11.72 10.79 -15.30
N VAL A 201 11.66 11.23 -14.04
CA VAL A 201 10.92 12.43 -13.61
C VAL A 201 11.80 13.68 -13.45
N ASP A 202 13.05 13.64 -13.93
CA ASP A 202 14.04 14.74 -13.88
C ASP A 202 14.19 15.37 -12.48
N VAL A 203 14.30 14.52 -11.45
CA VAL A 203 14.48 15.00 -10.08
C VAL A 203 15.93 15.43 -9.87
N THR A 204 16.10 16.67 -9.39
CA THR A 204 17.41 17.18 -9.00
C THR A 204 17.95 16.37 -7.82
N GLU A 205 19.19 15.86 -7.95
CA GLU A 205 19.87 15.12 -6.90
C GLU A 205 19.86 15.90 -5.57
N GLY A 206 19.43 15.24 -4.49
CA GLY A 206 19.31 15.83 -3.16
C GLY A 206 17.97 16.52 -2.88
N LYS A 207 16.98 16.44 -3.77
CA LYS A 207 15.61 16.93 -3.57
C LYS A 207 14.54 15.82 -3.69
N GLU A 208 14.91 14.58 -3.41
CA GLU A 208 14.06 13.40 -3.54
C GLU A 208 12.99 13.33 -2.43
N ASN A 209 11.99 14.21 -2.49
CA ASN A 209 10.87 14.23 -1.56
C ASN A 209 9.72 13.37 -2.10
N PHE A 210 9.80 12.06 -1.88
CA PHE A 210 8.75 11.12 -2.26
C PHE A 210 8.09 10.51 -1.04
N PHE A 211 6.81 10.20 -1.14
CA PHE A 211 6.09 9.52 -0.08
C PHE A 211 5.18 8.41 -0.62
N ILE A 212 4.89 7.44 0.25
CA ILE A 212 3.89 6.42 0.02
C ILE A 212 2.77 6.53 1.03
N VAL A 213 1.59 6.02 0.67
CA VAL A 213 0.44 5.92 1.55
C VAL A 213 0.30 4.48 2.00
N ASP A 214 0.57 4.24 3.27
CA ASP A 214 0.49 2.92 3.88
C ASP A 214 -0.95 2.55 4.13
N SER A 215 -1.32 1.33 3.75
CA SER A 215 -2.68 0.85 3.96
C SER A 215 -2.89 0.41 5.42
N PRO A 216 -4.08 0.59 6.00
CA PRO A 216 -4.35 0.10 7.35
C PRO A 216 -4.56 -1.42 7.32
N TRP A 217 -4.60 -2.09 8.46
CA TRP A 217 -5.08 -3.48 8.45
C TRP A 217 -6.59 -3.54 8.42
N LEU A 218 -7.15 -4.43 7.60
CA LEU A 218 -8.60 -4.63 7.53
C LEU A 218 -8.97 -5.86 8.33
N LYS A 219 -9.95 -5.71 9.22
CA LYS A 219 -10.47 -6.79 10.02
C LYS A 219 -11.97 -6.90 9.84
N ILE A 220 -12.44 -8.11 9.56
CA ILE A 220 -13.85 -8.45 9.45
C ILE A 220 -14.13 -9.49 10.55
N ARG A 221 -15.14 -9.24 11.38
CA ARG A 221 -15.56 -10.16 12.46
C ARG A 221 -17.06 -10.25 12.55
N SER A 222 -17.61 -11.41 12.90
CA SER A 222 -19.02 -11.55 13.24
C SER A 222 -19.36 -10.79 14.53
N THR A 223 -20.39 -9.94 14.51
CA THR A 223 -20.90 -9.23 15.71
C THR A 223 -22.05 -9.94 16.40
N ARG A 224 -22.81 -10.77 15.67
CA ARG A 224 -23.80 -11.69 16.24
C ARG A 224 -23.23 -13.11 16.18
N HIS A 225 -23.21 -13.79 17.32
CA HIS A 225 -22.98 -15.23 17.35
C HIS A 225 -24.05 -15.90 16.51
N LEU A 226 -23.66 -16.89 15.70
CA LEU A 226 -24.60 -17.84 15.12
C LEU A 226 -25.44 -18.36 16.28
N THR A 227 -26.68 -17.88 16.41
CA THR A 227 -27.58 -18.42 17.42
C THR A 227 -27.66 -19.91 17.13
N ALA A 228 -27.46 -20.74 18.15
CA ALA A 228 -27.56 -22.19 18.09
C ALA A 228 -28.98 -22.70 17.66
N SER A 229 -29.78 -21.87 17.00
CA SER A 229 -31.05 -22.22 16.37
C SER A 229 -30.89 -23.05 15.10
N CYS A 230 -29.69 -23.20 14.54
CA CYS A 230 -29.46 -24.30 13.57
C CYS A 230 -29.67 -25.69 14.21
N THR A 231 -29.73 -25.79 15.54
CA THR A 231 -30.10 -27.03 16.25
C THR A 231 -31.61 -27.23 16.45
N LEU A 232 -32.48 -26.37 15.89
CA LEU A 232 -33.94 -26.57 15.94
C LEU A 232 -34.54 -26.74 14.54
N ARG A 233 -34.26 -27.91 13.96
CA ARG A 233 -35.24 -28.63 13.14
C ARG A 233 -35.41 -30.06 13.67
N ASN A 234 -35.72 -30.16 14.95
CA ASN A 234 -36.44 -31.32 15.51
C ASN A 234 -37.94 -31.00 15.57
N ASP A 235 -38.48 -30.46 14.47
CA ASP A 235 -39.92 -30.55 14.23
C ASP A 235 -40.13 -31.71 13.25
N GLU A 236 -40.90 -32.67 13.73
CA GLU A 236 -41.26 -33.92 13.10
C GLU A 236 -41.75 -33.70 11.66
N HIS A 237 -41.25 -34.53 10.74
CA HIS A 237 -41.61 -34.66 9.32
C HIS A 237 -40.93 -33.72 8.31
N LEU A 238 -39.79 -34.15 7.74
CA LEU A 238 -39.59 -34.40 6.29
C LEU A 238 -38.19 -35.01 6.08
N ILE A 239 -38.10 -36.30 5.69
CA ILE A 239 -37.65 -36.78 4.36
C ILE A 239 -36.17 -36.46 4.04
N GLU A 240 -35.36 -37.54 4.01
CA GLU A 240 -34.16 -37.80 3.19
C GLU A 240 -33.13 -36.67 2.96
N GLU A 241 -31.96 -36.86 3.60
CA GLU A 241 -30.60 -36.69 3.06
C GLU A 241 -30.42 -35.69 1.89
N THR A 242 -30.69 -34.42 2.11
CA THR A 242 -30.11 -33.36 1.27
C THR A 242 -28.90 -32.79 2.00
N PRO A 243 -27.69 -32.79 1.40
CA PRO A 243 -26.56 -32.11 2.01
C PRO A 243 -26.90 -30.64 2.25
N PRO A 244 -26.41 -30.03 3.33
CA PRO A 244 -26.68 -28.63 3.61
C PRO A 244 -26.30 -27.79 2.39
N ILE A 245 -27.24 -26.99 1.89
CA ILE A 245 -27.01 -26.10 0.75
C ILE A 245 -25.80 -25.23 1.12
N PRO A 246 -24.72 -25.23 0.31
CA PRO A 246 -23.53 -24.48 0.63
C PRO A 246 -23.85 -22.99 0.65
N ILE A 247 -23.35 -22.31 1.68
CA ILE A 247 -23.51 -20.87 1.85
C ILE A 247 -22.17 -20.22 1.58
N TYR A 248 -22.19 -19.19 0.74
CA TYR A 248 -21.00 -18.48 0.32
C TYR A 248 -21.04 -17.03 0.79
N LEU A 249 -19.90 -16.55 1.28
CA LEU A 249 -19.63 -15.14 1.53
C LEU A 249 -18.92 -14.57 0.30
N PHE A 250 -19.45 -13.49 -0.25
CA PHE A 250 -18.80 -12.72 -1.30
C PHE A 250 -18.33 -11.40 -0.72
N LEU A 251 -17.06 -11.07 -0.92
CA LEU A 251 -16.46 -9.79 -0.57
C LEU A 251 -16.19 -8.96 -1.82
N CYS A 252 -16.54 -7.69 -1.76
CA CYS A 252 -16.14 -6.68 -2.74
C CYS A 252 -14.60 -6.61 -2.83
N PRO A 253 -14.05 -6.18 -3.99
CA PRO A 253 -12.62 -5.95 -4.14
C PRO A 253 -12.06 -5.09 -3.00
N LEU A 254 -10.85 -5.41 -2.57
CA LEU A 254 -10.17 -4.66 -1.51
C LEU A 254 -9.84 -3.23 -1.99
N PRO A 255 -9.98 -2.22 -1.11
CA PRO A 255 -9.83 -0.84 -1.50
C PRO A 255 -8.39 -0.53 -1.92
N ILE A 256 -8.23 0.20 -3.02
CA ILE A 256 -6.91 0.62 -3.54
C ILE A 256 -6.63 2.11 -3.27
N SER A 257 -7.64 2.87 -2.83
CA SER A 257 -7.53 4.29 -2.48
C SER A 257 -8.18 4.61 -1.14
N VAL A 258 -7.90 5.80 -0.62
CA VAL A 258 -8.51 6.32 0.62
C VAL A 258 -10.03 6.46 0.47
N SER A 259 -10.54 6.96 -0.66
CA SER A 259 -12.00 7.09 -0.86
C SER A 259 -12.71 5.73 -0.96
N GLU A 260 -12.07 4.76 -1.62
CA GLU A 260 -12.57 3.40 -1.66
C GLU A 260 -12.54 2.76 -0.27
N LEU A 261 -11.47 2.98 0.51
CA LEU A 261 -11.37 2.49 1.88
C LEU A 261 -12.51 3.02 2.76
N VAL A 262 -12.80 4.32 2.68
CA VAL A 262 -13.90 4.94 3.42
C VAL A 262 -15.23 4.32 3.00
N SER A 263 -15.49 4.22 1.70
CA SER A 263 -16.71 3.61 1.15
C SER A 263 -16.84 2.14 1.55
N TRP A 264 -15.72 1.43 1.64
CA TRP A 264 -15.65 0.02 2.02
C TRP A 264 -15.94 -0.18 3.51
N ILE A 265 -15.43 0.69 4.39
CA ILE A 265 -15.68 0.63 5.84
C ILE A 265 -17.11 1.08 6.20
N GLU A 266 -17.58 2.16 5.59
CA GLU A 266 -18.90 2.73 5.89
C GLU A 266 -20.05 1.99 5.19
N GLY A 267 -19.76 1.32 4.08
CA GLY A 267 -20.71 0.52 3.33
C GLY A 267 -20.87 -0.90 3.87
N GLN A 268 -21.45 -1.76 3.04
CA GLN A 268 -21.54 -3.20 3.26
C GLN A 268 -20.76 -3.90 2.13
N PRO A 269 -19.45 -4.12 2.27
CA PRO A 269 -18.61 -4.65 1.19
C PRO A 269 -18.71 -6.19 1.09
N TYR A 270 -19.84 -6.75 1.52
CA TYR A 270 -20.07 -8.18 1.49
C TYR A 270 -21.54 -8.51 1.30
N PHE A 271 -21.80 -9.72 0.81
CA PHE A 271 -23.12 -10.31 0.79
C PHE A 271 -23.04 -11.84 0.87
N TRP A 272 -24.14 -12.44 1.29
CA TRP A 272 -24.30 -13.89 1.35
C TRP A 272 -25.05 -14.39 0.11
N SER A 273 -24.74 -15.60 -0.35
CA SER A 273 -25.40 -16.23 -1.48
C SER A 273 -25.36 -17.76 -1.36
N PHE A 274 -26.36 -18.43 -1.93
CA PHE A 274 -26.33 -19.88 -2.16
C PHE A 274 -25.67 -20.22 -3.51
N ASP A 275 -25.59 -19.25 -4.40
CA ASP A 275 -25.02 -19.40 -5.71
C ASP A 275 -23.49 -19.28 -5.62
N GLU A 276 -22.80 -20.27 -6.16
CA GLU A 276 -21.34 -20.27 -6.26
C GLU A 276 -20.81 -19.08 -7.05
N THR A 277 -21.59 -18.53 -7.98
CA THR A 277 -21.16 -17.45 -8.87
C THR A 277 -21.42 -16.06 -8.30
N GLY A 278 -22.24 -15.95 -7.24
CA GLY A 278 -22.55 -14.68 -6.58
C GLY A 278 -23.53 -13.79 -7.33
N GLN A 279 -24.25 -14.33 -8.33
CA GLN A 279 -25.23 -13.56 -9.10
C GLN A 279 -26.53 -13.33 -8.33
N SER A 280 -26.82 -14.14 -7.32
CA SER A 280 -28.01 -14.01 -6.47
C SER A 280 -27.64 -13.66 -5.03
N ARG A 281 -27.88 -12.41 -4.63
CA ARG A 281 -27.71 -11.99 -3.23
C ARG A 281 -28.90 -12.48 -2.39
N MET A 282 -28.63 -13.08 -1.24
CA MET A 282 -29.67 -13.37 -0.24
C MET A 282 -30.27 -12.08 0.31
N SER A 283 -31.59 -12.10 0.52
CA SER A 283 -32.27 -11.03 1.25
C SER A 283 -31.87 -11.01 2.74
N GLU A 284 -32.17 -9.92 3.43
CA GLU A 284 -31.89 -9.82 4.87
C GLU A 284 -32.73 -10.84 5.67
N GLU A 285 -33.99 -11.06 5.26
CA GLU A 285 -34.89 -12.05 5.88
C GLU A 285 -34.38 -13.48 5.66
N GLU A 286 -33.79 -13.76 4.49
CA GLU A 286 -33.13 -15.04 4.23
C GLU A 286 -31.90 -15.19 5.11
N CYS A 287 -31.04 -14.16 5.21
CA CYS A 287 -29.88 -14.19 6.09
C CYS A 287 -30.28 -14.44 7.55
N GLU A 288 -31.34 -13.79 8.04
CA GLU A 288 -31.88 -14.00 9.39
C GLU A 288 -32.46 -15.39 9.57
N ARG A 289 -33.22 -15.91 8.60
CA ARG A 289 -33.79 -17.25 8.63
C ARG A 289 -32.72 -18.34 8.74
N TRP A 290 -31.58 -18.12 8.09
CA TRP A 290 -30.42 -19.03 8.14
C TRP A 290 -29.46 -18.72 9.29
N GLY A 291 -29.77 -17.71 10.12
CA GLY A 291 -28.96 -17.32 11.27
C GLY A 291 -27.56 -16.82 10.91
N LEU A 292 -27.39 -16.27 9.70
CA LEU A 292 -26.09 -15.84 9.20
C LEU A 292 -25.55 -14.66 10.02
N PRO A 293 -24.24 -14.65 10.31
CA PRO A 293 -23.67 -13.59 11.12
C PRO A 293 -23.64 -12.28 10.35
N ILE A 294 -23.98 -11.20 11.05
CA ILE A 294 -23.67 -9.85 10.60
C ILE A 294 -22.18 -9.64 10.82
N LEU A 295 -21.48 -9.25 9.77
CA LEU A 295 -20.05 -8.95 9.82
C LEU A 295 -19.85 -7.45 10.08
N THR A 296 -18.97 -7.15 11.01
CA THR A 296 -18.51 -5.81 11.34
C THR A 296 -17.07 -5.64 10.90
N LEU A 297 -16.85 -4.52 10.22
CA LEU A 297 -15.55 -4.11 9.75
C LEU A 297 -14.88 -3.20 10.77
N SER A 298 -13.57 -3.35 10.92
CA SER A 298 -12.77 -2.42 11.71
C SER A 298 -11.35 -2.31 11.18
N THR A 299 -10.76 -1.13 11.36
CA THR A 299 -9.36 -0.85 11.03
C THR A 299 -8.60 -0.52 12.32
N PRO A 300 -7.97 -1.50 12.98
CA PRO A 300 -7.25 -1.24 14.23
C PRO A 300 -6.02 -0.34 14.03
N TYR A 301 -5.51 -0.27 12.80
CA TYR A 301 -4.39 0.58 12.41
C TYR A 301 -4.88 1.73 11.54
N THR A 302 -4.08 2.79 11.55
CA THR A 302 -4.38 4.06 10.87
C THR A 302 -3.57 4.13 9.58
N VAL A 303 -4.11 4.80 8.57
CA VAL A 303 -3.40 5.18 7.36
C VAL A 303 -2.26 6.13 7.74
N ARG A 304 -1.07 5.88 7.19
CA ARG A 304 0.14 6.67 7.47
C ARG A 304 0.85 7.02 6.18
N LEU A 305 1.64 8.08 6.24
CA LEU A 305 2.54 8.45 5.15
C LEU A 305 3.96 8.12 5.56
N TYR A 306 4.72 7.52 4.63
CA TYR A 306 6.13 7.21 4.83
C TYR A 306 6.98 7.84 3.75
N THR A 307 8.14 8.33 4.16
CA THR A 307 9.20 8.87 3.30
C THR A 307 10.54 8.24 3.68
N TRP A 308 11.54 8.39 2.82
CA TRP A 308 12.91 8.01 3.10
C TRP A 308 13.81 9.22 2.91
N SER A 309 14.79 9.37 3.79
CA SER A 309 15.80 10.41 3.65
C SER A 309 16.67 10.17 2.42
N ASN A 310 17.20 11.24 1.82
CA ASN A 310 18.05 11.16 0.64
C ASN A 310 19.26 10.24 0.85
N TYR A 311 19.78 10.18 2.08
CA TYR A 311 20.88 9.29 2.43
C TYR A 311 20.57 7.81 2.15
N ILE A 312 19.33 7.36 2.41
CA ILE A 312 18.91 5.99 2.11
C ILE A 312 18.96 5.74 0.61
N TYR A 313 18.44 6.65 -0.19
CA TYR A 313 18.51 6.55 -1.64
C TYR A 313 19.97 6.53 -2.12
N THR A 314 20.80 7.49 -1.71
CA THR A 314 22.21 7.52 -2.15
C THR A 314 22.96 6.25 -1.75
N THR A 315 22.71 5.70 -0.55
CA THR A 315 23.33 4.46 -0.08
C THR A 315 22.92 3.26 -0.95
N LEU A 316 21.63 3.15 -1.29
CA LEU A 316 21.14 2.08 -2.17
C LEU A 316 21.70 2.18 -3.59
N ARG A 317 21.84 3.40 -4.13
CA ARG A 317 22.51 3.63 -5.41
C ARG A 317 23.96 3.14 -5.40
N ASP A 318 24.70 3.48 -4.36
CA ASP A 318 26.10 3.10 -4.23
C ASP A 318 26.24 1.59 -4.03
N TRP A 319 25.32 0.97 -3.28
CA TRP A 319 25.20 -0.48 -3.15
C TRP A 319 24.98 -1.15 -4.51
N GLN A 320 23.99 -0.69 -5.28
CA GLN A 320 23.70 -1.23 -6.62
C GLN A 320 24.92 -1.15 -7.55
N LYS A 321 25.60 0.01 -7.59
CA LYS A 321 26.82 0.19 -8.39
C LYS A 321 27.93 -0.76 -7.95
N ALA A 322 28.14 -0.92 -6.65
CA ALA A 322 29.16 -1.82 -6.12
C ALA A 322 28.86 -3.30 -6.39
N ARG A 323 27.58 -3.66 -6.49
CA ARG A 323 27.10 -4.98 -6.93
C ARG A 323 27.17 -5.17 -8.46
N GLY A 324 27.48 -4.11 -9.21
CA GLY A 324 27.61 -4.15 -10.67
C GLY A 324 26.30 -3.89 -11.43
N PHE A 325 25.24 -3.44 -10.75
CA PHE A 325 24.00 -3.02 -11.40
C PHE A 325 24.07 -1.57 -11.83
N ASP A 326 23.33 -1.24 -12.90
CA ASP A 326 23.03 0.14 -13.26
C ASP A 326 21.79 0.63 -12.50
N PRO A 327 21.91 1.63 -11.59
CA PRO A 327 20.78 2.16 -10.84
C PRO A 327 19.68 2.81 -11.68
N ALA A 328 19.95 3.11 -12.96
CA ALA A 328 18.94 3.61 -13.89
C ALA A 328 17.98 2.52 -14.39
N THR A 329 18.23 1.25 -14.08
CA THR A 329 17.47 0.09 -14.59
C THR A 329 16.67 -0.61 -13.49
N SER A 330 15.82 -1.56 -13.88
CA SER A 330 15.07 -2.44 -12.96
C SER A 330 15.79 -3.76 -12.67
N ASP A 331 17.05 -3.92 -13.09
CA ASP A 331 17.73 -5.22 -13.08
C ASP A 331 17.99 -5.76 -11.67
N TRP A 332 18.37 -4.90 -10.72
CA TRP A 332 18.53 -5.32 -9.31
C TRP A 332 17.20 -5.74 -8.69
N ALA A 333 16.13 -4.98 -8.93
CA ALA A 333 14.78 -5.34 -8.49
C ALA A 333 14.33 -6.69 -9.07
N ARG A 334 14.65 -6.96 -10.34
CA ARG A 334 14.35 -8.22 -11.02
C ARG A 334 15.14 -9.40 -10.44
N GLU A 335 16.43 -9.21 -10.12
CA GLU A 335 17.24 -10.23 -9.43
C GLU A 335 16.63 -10.62 -8.09
N LEU A 336 16.06 -9.65 -7.38
CA LEU A 336 15.40 -9.84 -6.08
C LEU A 336 13.95 -10.33 -6.18
N GLY A 337 13.42 -10.55 -7.39
CA GLY A 337 12.06 -11.03 -7.60
C GLY A 337 10.95 -9.99 -7.39
N TYR A 338 11.31 -8.69 -7.41
CA TYR A 338 10.34 -7.60 -7.42
C TYR A 338 9.88 -7.29 -8.86
N PRO A 339 8.61 -6.94 -9.04
CA PRO A 339 8.11 -6.54 -10.35
C PRO A 339 8.64 -5.14 -10.73
N GLU A 340 8.68 -4.87 -12.03
CA GLU A 340 9.04 -3.56 -12.54
C GLU A 340 7.88 -2.56 -12.37
N TRP A 341 8.16 -1.43 -11.74
CA TRP A 341 7.15 -0.41 -11.46
C TRP A 341 6.80 0.40 -12.69
N GLU A 342 5.52 0.78 -12.79
CA GLU A 342 5.03 1.68 -13.81
C GLU A 342 5.42 3.10 -13.45
N ILE A 343 6.04 3.83 -14.38
CA ILE A 343 6.34 5.26 -14.20
C ILE A 343 5.13 6.04 -14.70
N VAL A 344 4.47 6.77 -13.80
CA VAL A 344 3.21 7.49 -14.07
C VAL A 344 3.37 9.01 -14.14
N GLY A 345 4.57 9.53 -13.82
CA GLY A 345 4.87 10.96 -13.88
C GLY A 345 4.82 11.52 -15.30
N THR A 346 4.36 12.77 -15.45
CA THR A 346 4.28 13.48 -16.72
C THR A 346 5.67 13.72 -17.29
N TRP A 347 5.95 13.13 -18.46
CA TRP A 347 7.05 13.57 -19.30
C TRP A 347 6.84 15.05 -19.62
N LYS A 348 7.73 15.92 -19.15
CA LYS A 348 8.08 17.08 -19.98
C LYS A 348 8.81 16.49 -21.17
N VAL A 349 8.07 16.25 -22.25
CA VAL A 349 8.63 15.97 -23.57
C VAL A 349 9.72 17.01 -23.77
N GLN A 350 10.96 16.54 -23.80
CA GLN A 350 12.03 17.26 -24.45
C GLN A 350 11.55 17.41 -25.89
N GLU A 351 10.97 18.56 -26.22
CA GLU A 351 10.52 18.85 -27.57
C GLU A 351 11.75 18.68 -28.47
N GLU A 352 11.72 17.58 -29.22
CA GLU A 352 12.38 17.48 -30.49
C GLU A 352 12.17 18.79 -31.23
N LYS A 353 13.28 19.38 -31.67
CA LYS A 353 13.36 20.44 -32.66
C LYS A 353 12.19 20.37 -33.63
N LYS A 354 11.17 21.20 -33.41
CA LYS A 354 10.22 21.57 -34.46
C LYS A 354 10.45 23.02 -34.80
N ALA A 355 10.64 23.19 -36.10
CA ALA A 355 10.99 24.41 -36.79
C ALA A 355 10.13 25.60 -36.35
N ASP A 356 10.79 26.75 -36.31
CA ASP A 356 10.18 28.06 -36.41
C ASP A 356 8.98 28.04 -37.36
N SER A 357 7.79 28.31 -36.83
CA SER A 357 6.72 28.89 -37.62
C SER A 357 6.01 29.93 -36.77
N SER A 358 6.47 31.16 -36.95
CA SER A 358 5.95 32.40 -36.43
C SER A 358 4.45 32.55 -36.74
N TRP A 359 3.69 33.00 -35.75
CA TRP A 359 2.24 33.21 -35.84
C TRP A 359 1.84 34.47 -36.62
N TRP A 360 2.78 35.10 -37.34
CA TRP A 360 2.56 36.34 -38.08
C TRP A 360 3.36 36.35 -39.39
N GLU A 361 2.99 35.50 -40.34
CA GLU A 361 3.34 35.75 -41.75
C GLU A 361 2.11 35.55 -42.63
N ALA A 362 1.49 36.68 -42.96
CA ALA A 362 0.46 36.76 -43.98
C ALA A 362 1.11 36.55 -45.35
N PHE A 363 0.75 35.47 -46.05
CA PHE A 363 1.13 35.31 -47.45
C PHE A 363 0.24 36.19 -48.32
N ALA A 364 0.87 37.13 -49.02
CA ALA A 364 0.26 37.88 -50.10
C ALA A 364 -0.21 36.92 -51.20
N GLY A 365 -1.51 36.91 -51.49
CA GLY A 365 -2.09 36.13 -52.61
C GLY A 365 -3.34 35.31 -52.28
N SER A 366 -3.80 35.25 -51.03
CA SER A 366 -5.10 34.65 -50.72
C SER A 366 -6.23 35.63 -51.07
N GLY A 367 -6.78 35.49 -52.28
CA GLY A 367 -8.03 36.14 -52.67
C GLY A 367 -9.17 35.70 -51.76
N ILE A 368 -9.44 36.47 -50.71
CA ILE A 368 -10.63 36.34 -49.88
C ILE A 368 -11.57 37.46 -50.32
N SER A 369 -12.60 37.07 -51.07
CA SER A 369 -13.68 37.95 -51.50
C SER A 369 -14.57 38.27 -50.29
N ALA A 370 -14.65 39.54 -49.91
CA ALA A 370 -15.63 40.04 -48.96
C ALA A 370 -17.01 40.09 -49.63
N PHE A 371 -18.05 39.59 -48.95
CA PHE A 371 -19.49 39.97 -48.94
C PHE A 371 -20.18 38.87 -48.09
N GLY A 372 -21.12 39.10 -47.17
CA GLY A 372 -21.81 40.30 -46.70
C GLY A 372 -23.07 39.81 -45.97
N PHE A 373 -23.27 40.25 -44.72
CA PHE A 373 -24.48 40.83 -44.15
C PHE A 373 -24.15 41.36 -42.75
#